data_AF-D8PCR3-F1
#
_entry.id   AF-D8PCR3-F1
#
_cell.length_a   1.000
_cell.length_b   1.000
_cell.length_c   1.000
_cell.angle_alpha   90.00
_cell.angle_beta   90.00
_cell.angle_gamma   90.00
#
_symmetry.space_group_name_H-M   'P 1'
#
loop_
_entity.id
_entity.type
_entity.pdbx_description
1 polymer ?
#
loop_
_entity_poly.entity_id
_entity_poly.type
_entity_poly.pdbx_seq_one_letter_code
_entity_poly.pdbx_strand_id
1 'polypeptide(L)'
;MFGQWHDTIRSRFGNREKLEPQAAYEAFWSEFPQQAVMELFQLIEIEYQLSPGLLRPNDTVNKLLESIKPVNFLKWLFYQAHTEDSESELRYQLGKREQQHGTQDAWERAKIRTIEDLMRAWSGQLPKDKPRT
;
A
#
# COMPACT_ATOMS: atom_id res chain seq x y z
N MET A 1 -16.75 1.25 -15.57
CA MET A 1 -17.17 0.35 -14.46
C MET A 1 -16.22 0.37 -13.26
N PHE A 2 -15.00 0.91 -13.41
CA PHE A 2 -13.98 1.01 -12.36
C PHE A 2 -14.16 2.18 -11.37
N GLY A 3 -14.94 3.21 -11.70
CA GLY A 3 -15.17 4.35 -10.78
C GLY A 3 -15.76 3.94 -9.42
N GLN A 4 -16.68 2.96 -9.39
CA GLN A 4 -17.24 2.43 -8.14
C GLN A 4 -16.22 1.68 -7.28
N TRP A 5 -15.22 1.05 -7.90
CA TRP A 5 -14.15 0.37 -7.18
C TRP A 5 -13.20 1.39 -6.53
N HIS A 6 -12.76 2.38 -7.30
CA HIS A 6 -11.99 3.53 -6.83
C HIS A 6 -12.69 4.22 -5.65
N ASP A 7 -13.97 4.55 -5.79
CA ASP A 7 -14.74 5.23 -4.73
C ASP A 7 -14.84 4.38 -3.47
N THR A 8 -14.94 3.06 -3.62
CA THR A 8 -14.97 2.14 -2.49
C THR A 8 -13.62 2.10 -1.76
N ILE A 9 -12.50 1.97 -2.49
CA ILE A 9 -11.17 1.98 -1.86
C ILE A 9 -10.93 3.32 -1.17
N ARG A 10 -11.21 4.43 -1.87
CA ARG A 10 -11.09 5.78 -1.31
C ARG A 10 -11.92 5.93 -0.02
N SER A 11 -13.13 5.36 0.03
CA SER A 11 -14.00 5.46 1.22
C SER A 11 -13.35 4.86 2.49
N ARG A 12 -12.46 3.86 2.37
CA ARG A 12 -11.73 3.26 3.50
C ARG A 12 -10.75 4.21 4.17
N PHE A 13 -10.31 5.22 3.43
CA PHE A 13 -9.45 6.28 3.93
C PHE A 13 -10.28 7.45 4.48
N GLY A 14 -11.58 7.54 4.19
CA GLY A 14 -12.48 8.57 4.73
C GLY A 14 -12.29 9.95 4.08
N ASN A 15 -12.71 11.01 4.79
CA ASN A 15 -12.70 12.39 4.28
C ASN A 15 -11.40 13.16 4.58
N ARG A 16 -10.27 12.47 4.65
CA ARG A 16 -8.98 13.13 4.97
C ARG A 16 -8.58 14.05 3.83
N GLU A 17 -7.86 15.10 4.20
CA GLU A 17 -7.18 15.94 3.23
C GLU A 17 -6.21 15.10 2.40
N LYS A 18 -6.39 15.18 1.08
CA LYS A 18 -5.45 14.63 0.10
C LYS A 18 -4.29 15.61 0.01
N LEU A 19 -3.11 15.15 0.43
CA LEU A 19 -1.88 15.88 0.21
C LEU A 19 -1.37 15.65 -1.21
N GLU A 20 -0.67 16.62 -1.78
CA GLU A 20 0.14 16.37 -2.97
C GLU A 20 1.28 15.39 -2.65
N PRO A 21 1.76 14.57 -3.60
CA PRO A 21 2.77 13.54 -3.34
C PRO A 21 4.01 14.06 -2.60
N GLN A 22 4.51 15.24 -3.00
CA GLN A 22 5.65 15.87 -2.35
C GLN A 22 5.35 16.29 -0.89
N ALA A 23 4.19 16.88 -0.64
CA ALA A 23 3.77 17.25 0.71
C ALA A 23 3.55 16.01 1.59
N ALA A 24 3.04 14.92 1.03
CA ALA A 24 2.89 13.65 1.75
C ALA A 24 4.26 13.05 2.11
N TYR A 25 5.23 13.11 1.18
CA TYR A 25 6.61 12.70 1.44
C TYR A 25 7.22 13.48 2.59
N GLU A 26 7.16 14.80 2.54
CA GLU A 26 7.71 15.67 3.57
C GLU A 26 7.05 15.45 4.94
N ALA A 27 5.73 15.26 4.96
CA ALA A 27 4.96 15.10 6.19
C ALA A 27 5.17 13.75 6.90
N PHE A 28 5.34 12.65 6.15
CA PHE A 28 5.27 11.31 6.72
C PHE A 28 6.44 10.38 6.37
N TRP A 29 7.17 10.66 5.30
CA TRP A 29 8.07 9.68 4.66
C TRP A 29 9.49 10.21 4.45
N SER A 30 9.83 11.36 5.04
CA SER A 30 11.13 12.03 4.89
C SER A 30 12.30 11.23 5.46
N GLU A 31 12.03 10.24 6.32
CA GLU A 31 13.04 9.29 6.81
C GLU A 31 13.45 8.23 5.76
N PHE A 32 12.75 8.15 4.62
CA PHE A 32 13.02 7.20 3.54
C PHE A 32 13.63 7.89 2.32
N PRO A 33 14.38 7.17 1.48
CA PRO A 33 14.87 7.70 0.21
C PRO A 33 13.70 8.16 -0.67
N GLN A 34 13.68 9.44 -1.03
CA GLN A 34 12.58 10.05 -1.77
C GLN A 34 12.21 9.28 -3.04
N GLN A 35 13.21 8.86 -3.82
CA GLN A 35 12.98 8.07 -5.03
C GLN A 35 12.19 6.79 -4.75
N ALA A 36 12.57 6.04 -3.71
CA ALA A 36 11.87 4.81 -3.34
C ALA A 36 10.41 5.09 -2.96
N VAL A 37 10.16 6.15 -2.18
CA VAL A 37 8.80 6.56 -1.79
C VAL A 37 7.97 6.93 -3.01
N MET A 38 8.52 7.73 -3.93
CA MET A 38 7.80 8.17 -5.13
C MET A 38 7.49 7.00 -6.08
N GLU A 39 8.39 6.02 -6.19
CA GLU A 39 8.12 4.81 -6.96
C GLU A 39 6.98 3.98 -6.35
N LEU A 40 6.93 3.82 -5.02
CA LEU A 40 5.82 3.13 -4.37
C LEU A 40 4.50 3.92 -4.52
N PHE A 41 4.56 5.24 -4.42
CA PHE A 41 3.41 6.12 -4.66
C PHE A 41 2.83 5.93 -6.05
N GLN A 42 3.69 5.89 -7.06
CA GLN A 42 3.29 5.64 -8.44
C GLN A 42 2.67 4.25 -8.60
N LEU A 43 3.26 3.22 -8.00
CA LEU A 43 2.70 1.87 -8.02
C LEU A 43 1.30 1.84 -7.39
N ILE A 44 1.12 2.47 -6.22
CA ILE A 44 -0.18 2.51 -5.54
C ILE A 44 -1.22 3.27 -6.37
N GLU A 45 -0.83 4.35 -7.04
CA GLU A 45 -1.73 5.12 -7.90
C GLU A 45 -2.14 4.34 -9.15
N ILE A 46 -1.22 3.60 -9.78
CA ILE A 46 -1.52 2.76 -10.94
C ILE A 46 -2.41 1.58 -10.55
N GLU A 47 -2.02 0.85 -9.51
CA GLU A 47 -2.68 -0.41 -9.13
C GLU A 47 -4.00 -0.15 -8.41
N TYR A 48 -4.04 0.77 -7.45
CA TYR A 48 -5.21 0.99 -6.59
C TYR A 48 -6.06 2.19 -7.01
N GLN A 49 -5.66 2.93 -8.06
CA GLN A 49 -6.25 4.22 -8.45
C GLN A 49 -6.35 5.20 -7.28
N LEU A 50 -5.53 5.00 -6.24
CA LEU A 50 -5.61 5.71 -4.97
C LEU A 50 -4.53 6.77 -4.95
N SER A 51 -4.93 8.01 -4.63
CA SER A 51 -3.93 9.05 -4.44
C SER A 51 -3.06 8.74 -3.21
N PRO A 52 -1.72 8.68 -3.39
CA PRO A 52 -0.80 8.31 -2.31
C PRO A 52 -0.82 9.31 -1.14
N GLY A 53 -1.21 10.56 -1.39
CA GLY A 53 -1.38 11.57 -0.35
C GLY A 53 -2.50 11.30 0.66
N LEU A 54 -3.30 10.25 0.47
CA LEU A 54 -4.30 9.78 1.44
C LEU A 54 -3.72 8.79 2.46
N LEU A 55 -2.58 8.17 2.13
CA LEU A 55 -1.92 7.18 2.96
C LEU A 55 -1.37 7.83 4.24
N ARG A 56 -1.49 7.13 5.36
CA ARG A 56 -0.86 7.50 6.64
C ARG A 56 -0.05 6.32 7.18
N PRO A 57 1.06 6.56 7.92
CA PRO A 57 1.92 5.50 8.48
C PRO A 57 1.16 4.37 9.19
N ASN A 58 0.17 4.74 10.01
CA ASN A 58 -0.59 3.81 10.84
C ASN A 58 -1.76 3.13 10.13
N ASP A 59 -2.02 3.44 8.85
CA ASP A 59 -3.05 2.71 8.11
C ASP A 59 -2.65 1.24 7.99
N THR A 60 -3.61 0.34 8.18
CA THR A 60 -3.40 -1.07 7.91
C THR A 60 -3.29 -1.28 6.41
N VAL A 61 -2.35 -2.12 5.96
CA VAL A 61 -2.19 -2.47 4.53
C VAL A 61 -3.45 -3.12 3.98
N ASN A 62 -4.22 -3.80 4.84
CA ASN A 62 -5.52 -4.35 4.48
C ASN A 62 -6.52 -3.31 3.95
N LYS A 63 -6.37 -2.01 4.24
CA LYS A 63 -7.23 -1.00 3.59
C LYS A 63 -7.06 -0.98 2.07
N LEU A 64 -5.90 -1.34 1.55
CA LEU A 64 -5.67 -1.53 0.12
C LEU A 64 -6.19 -2.89 -0.35
N LEU A 65 -5.89 -3.95 0.41
CA LEU A 65 -6.06 -5.35 -0.01
C LEU A 65 -7.43 -5.97 0.28
N GLU A 66 -8.23 -5.35 1.14
CA GLU A 66 -9.51 -5.93 1.56
C GLU A 66 -10.43 -6.10 0.34
N SER A 67 -11.06 -7.27 0.23
CA SER A 67 -12.02 -7.56 -0.84
C SER A 67 -13.25 -6.66 -0.72
N ILE A 68 -13.67 -6.07 -1.85
CA ILE A 68 -14.93 -5.33 -1.90
C ILE A 68 -16.06 -6.33 -2.08
N LYS A 69 -17.06 -6.30 -1.19
CA LYS A 69 -18.27 -7.14 -1.27
C LYS A 69 -19.46 -6.32 -1.81
N PRO A 70 -19.63 -6.15 -3.14
CA PRO A 70 -20.80 -5.48 -3.67
C PRO A 70 -22.04 -6.38 -3.60
N VAL A 71 -23.21 -5.75 -3.66
CA VAL A 71 -24.53 -6.42 -3.66
C VAL A 71 -24.76 -7.27 -4.93
N ASN A 72 -24.00 -7.02 -6.01
CA ASN A 72 -24.13 -7.73 -7.29
C ASN A 72 -22.97 -8.72 -7.49
N PHE A 73 -23.28 -10.01 -7.67
CA PHE A 73 -22.32 -11.10 -7.81
C PHE A 73 -21.34 -10.95 -8.97
N LEU A 74 -21.80 -10.51 -10.16
CA LEU A 74 -20.89 -10.32 -11.30
C LEU A 74 -19.91 -9.18 -11.04
N LYS A 75 -20.38 -8.07 -10.45
CA LYS A 75 -19.49 -6.98 -10.03
C LYS A 75 -18.50 -7.42 -8.95
N TRP A 76 -18.93 -8.31 -8.04
CA TRP A 76 -18.06 -8.88 -7.02
C TRP A 76 -16.91 -9.66 -7.64
N LEU A 77 -17.20 -10.54 -8.61
CA LEU A 77 -16.17 -11.31 -9.31
C LEU A 77 -15.13 -10.40 -10.00
N PHE A 78 -15.57 -9.34 -10.68
CA PHE A 78 -14.65 -8.38 -11.32
C PHE A 78 -13.80 -7.62 -10.30
N TYR A 79 -14.39 -7.17 -9.18
CA TYR A 79 -13.65 -6.46 -8.14
C TYR A 79 -12.69 -7.37 -7.39
N GLN A 80 -13.07 -8.62 -7.16
CA GLN A 80 -12.19 -9.62 -6.58
C GLN A 80 -11.00 -9.87 -7.51
N ALA A 81 -11.24 -10.17 -8.79
CA ALA A 81 -10.16 -10.41 -9.75
C ALA A 81 -9.19 -9.23 -9.84
N HIS A 82 -9.72 -7.98 -9.87
CA HIS A 82 -8.87 -6.80 -9.91
C HIS A 82 -8.08 -6.59 -8.62
N THR A 83 -8.69 -6.84 -7.45
CA THR A 83 -7.99 -6.72 -6.16
C THR A 83 -6.89 -7.77 -6.03
N GLU A 84 -7.15 -9.00 -6.47
CA GLU A 84 -6.18 -10.10 -6.47
C GLU A 84 -5.01 -9.82 -7.43
N ASP A 85 -5.27 -9.23 -8.59
CA ASP A 85 -4.25 -8.83 -9.56
C ASP A 85 -3.32 -7.74 -8.99
N SER A 86 -3.88 -6.65 -8.49
CA SER A 86 -3.11 -5.57 -7.87
C SER A 86 -2.37 -6.01 -6.61
N GLU A 87 -2.96 -6.88 -5.78
CA GLU A 87 -2.27 -7.49 -4.65
C GLU A 87 -1.08 -8.35 -5.10
N SER A 88 -1.26 -9.15 -6.15
CA SER A 88 -0.21 -10.00 -6.70
C SER A 88 0.94 -9.18 -7.25
N GLU A 89 0.66 -8.09 -7.98
CA GLU A 89 1.68 -7.19 -8.50
C GLU A 89 2.44 -6.48 -7.38
N LEU A 90 1.74 -5.93 -6.37
CA LEU A 90 2.38 -5.31 -5.21
C LEU A 90 3.31 -6.28 -4.49
N ARG A 91 2.86 -7.52 -4.24
CA ARG A 91 3.67 -8.57 -3.59
C ARG A 91 4.88 -8.96 -4.42
N TYR A 92 4.71 -9.07 -5.73
CA TYR A 92 5.79 -9.42 -6.66
C TYR A 92 6.89 -8.35 -6.67
N GLN A 93 6.51 -7.08 -6.83
CA GLN A 93 7.46 -5.97 -6.86
C GLN A 93 8.15 -5.78 -5.51
N LEU A 94 7.39 -5.91 -4.42
CA LEU A 94 7.94 -5.84 -3.07
C LEU A 94 8.95 -6.98 -2.82
N GLY A 95 8.60 -8.22 -3.17
CA GLY A 95 9.49 -9.37 -2.99
C GLY A 95 10.80 -9.22 -3.77
N LYS A 96 10.75 -8.68 -5.00
CA LYS A 96 11.95 -8.33 -5.76
C LYS A 96 12.82 -7.31 -5.05
N ARG A 97 12.23 -6.26 -4.50
CA ARG A 97 12.95 -5.24 -3.74
C ARG A 97 13.56 -5.79 -2.46
N GLU A 98 12.79 -6.56 -1.69
CA GLU A 98 13.27 -7.22 -0.47
C GLU A 98 14.47 -8.13 -0.76
N GLN A 99 14.44 -8.87 -1.88
CA GLN A 99 15.56 -9.68 -2.35
C GLN A 99 16.77 -8.84 -2.74
N GLN A 100 16.57 -7.77 -3.53
CA GLN A 100 17.64 -6.85 -3.94
C GLN A 100 18.34 -6.21 -2.73
N HIS A 101 17.60 -5.91 -1.67
CA HIS A 101 18.11 -5.33 -0.44
C HIS A 101 18.55 -6.36 0.61
N GLY A 102 18.33 -7.66 0.38
CA GLY A 102 18.66 -8.72 1.34
C GLY A 102 17.83 -8.66 2.64
N THR A 103 16.59 -8.16 2.58
CA THR A 103 15.70 -7.97 3.75
C THR A 103 14.52 -8.94 3.83
N GLN A 104 14.39 -9.84 2.85
CA GLN A 104 13.26 -10.77 2.73
C GLN A 104 12.99 -11.58 4.02
N ASP A 105 13.99 -12.25 4.58
CA ASP A 105 13.83 -13.08 5.79
C ASP A 105 13.39 -12.27 7.03
N ALA A 106 13.79 -11.00 7.10
CA ALA A 106 13.38 -10.12 8.20
C ALA A 106 11.89 -9.78 8.09
N TRP A 107 11.44 -9.42 6.89
CA TRP A 107 10.05 -9.07 6.62
C TRP A 107 9.10 -10.26 6.64
N GLU A 108 9.56 -11.44 6.21
CA GLU A 108 8.80 -12.67 6.35
C GLU A 108 8.48 -13.00 7.80
N ARG A 109 9.41 -12.72 8.73
CA ARG A 109 9.20 -12.93 10.18
C ARG A 109 8.35 -11.83 10.80
N ALA A 110 8.63 -10.57 10.52
CA ALA A 110 7.94 -9.44 11.15
C ALA A 110 6.49 -9.27 10.67
N LYS A 111 6.22 -9.67 9.41
CA LYS A 111 4.98 -9.44 8.65
C LYS A 111 4.68 -7.95 8.47
N ILE A 112 4.43 -7.55 7.23
CA ILE A 112 4.00 -6.20 6.89
C ILE A 112 2.54 -6.01 7.29
N ARG A 113 2.25 -5.07 8.19
CA ARG A 113 0.89 -4.81 8.69
C ARG A 113 0.40 -3.40 8.40
N THR A 114 1.30 -2.42 8.42
CA THR A 114 0.99 -1.01 8.23
C THR A 114 1.59 -0.45 6.95
N ILE A 115 1.10 0.70 6.49
CA ILE A 115 1.72 1.40 5.35
C ILE A 115 3.15 1.83 5.68
N GLU A 116 3.46 2.15 6.95
CA GLU A 116 4.86 2.37 7.36
C GLU A 116 5.71 1.10 7.17
N ASP A 117 5.21 -0.06 7.57
CA ASP A 117 5.92 -1.34 7.36
C ASP A 117 6.17 -1.56 5.86
N LEU A 118 5.16 -1.31 5.01
CA LEU A 118 5.29 -1.40 3.55
C LEU A 118 6.33 -0.41 3.00
N MET A 119 6.28 0.85 3.43
CA MET A 119 7.21 1.90 2.98
C MET A 119 8.65 1.57 3.37
N ARG A 120 8.84 1.04 4.58
CA ARG A 120 10.12 0.59 5.12
C ARG A 120 10.68 -0.58 4.34
N ALA A 121 9.86 -1.61 4.11
CA ALA A 121 10.23 -2.77 3.31
C ALA A 121 10.61 -2.38 1.87
N TRP A 122 9.79 -1.56 1.23
CA TRP A 122 10.03 -1.04 -0.11
C TRP A 122 11.33 -0.22 -0.21
N SER A 123 11.67 0.49 0.85
CA SER A 123 12.89 1.31 0.95
C SER A 123 14.13 0.52 1.35
N GLY A 124 14.05 -0.81 1.47
CA GLY A 124 15.17 -1.67 1.86
C GLY A 124 15.58 -1.55 3.33
N GLN A 125 14.71 -1.00 4.18
CA GLN A 125 14.97 -0.89 5.61
C GLN A 125 14.45 -2.14 6.35
N LEU A 126 15.14 -2.50 7.44
CA LEU A 126 14.72 -3.57 8.33
C LEU A 126 13.47 -3.18 9.14
N PRO A 127 12.65 -4.15 9.58
CA PRO A 127 11.52 -3.90 10.48
C PRO A 127 11.97 -3.14 11.73
N LYS A 128 11.20 -2.13 12.16
CA LYS A 128 11.37 -1.56 13.51
C LYS A 128 10.96 -2.63 14.51
N ASP A 129 11.79 -2.88 15.54
CA ASP A 129 11.41 -3.72 16.66
C ASP A 129 10.10 -3.20 17.25
N LYS A 130 9.01 -3.96 17.09
CA LYS A 130 7.77 -3.66 17.80
C LYS A 130 7.98 -4.11 19.25
N PRO A 131 7.75 -3.24 20.26
CA PRO A 131 7.69 -3.72 21.63
C PRO A 131 6.66 -4.85 21.70
N ARG A 132 7.02 -5.96 22.33
CA ARG A 132 6.10 -7.07 22.59
C ARG A 132 4.95 -6.51 23.45
N THR A 133 3.80 -6.22 22.82
CA THR A 133 2.53 -6.04 23.51
C THR A 133 1.98 -7.39 23.92
#